data_AF-A0A2J8A3I6-F1
#
_entry.id   AF-A0A2J8A3I6-F1
#
_cell.length_a   1.000
_cell.length_b   1.000
_cell.length_c   1.000
_cell.angle_alpha   90.00
_cell.angle_beta   90.00
_cell.angle_gamma   90.00
#
_symmetry.space_group_name_H-M   'P 1'
#
loop_
_entity.id
_entity.type
_entity.pdbx_description
1 polymer ?
#
loop_
_entity_poly.entity_id
_entity_poly.type
_entity_poly.pdbx_seq_one_letter_code
_entity_poly.pdbx_strand_id
1 'polypeptide(L)'
;MSGSRSADESFREWSSLPADALAHVVNSAGVSQSDVAAVRLVCVHWRRTTNGHLKSLAPACASLEQASLIADRFPFLTNCDLTRCDTSGMSCLRRAA
;
A
#
# COMPACT_ATOMS: atom_id res chain seq x y z
N MET A 1 18.93 -15.24 -31.12
CA MET A 1 17.65 -14.91 -30.47
C MET A 1 17.86 -14.91 -28.96
N SER A 2 18.19 -13.76 -28.37
CA SER A 2 18.50 -13.66 -26.93
C SER A 2 17.95 -12.34 -26.41
N GLY A 3 16.66 -12.31 -26.06
CA GLY A 3 15.95 -11.10 -25.61
C GLY A 3 15.39 -11.17 -24.19
N SER A 4 15.58 -12.26 -23.46
CA SER A 4 14.79 -12.53 -22.23
C SER A 4 15.55 -12.39 -20.91
N ARG A 5 16.85 -12.06 -20.91
CA ARG A 5 17.65 -11.99 -19.67
C ARG A 5 17.44 -10.71 -18.85
N SER A 6 17.13 -9.59 -19.52
CA SER A 6 17.19 -8.27 -18.88
C SER A 6 16.08 -8.00 -17.84
N ALA A 7 14.87 -8.55 -18.03
CA ALA A 7 13.76 -8.33 -17.10
C ALA A 7 13.91 -9.13 -15.78
N ASP A 8 14.46 -10.35 -15.86
CA ASP A 8 14.66 -11.24 -14.72
C ASP A 8 15.82 -10.75 -13.82
N GLU A 9 16.87 -10.22 -14.44
CA GLU A 9 18.00 -9.60 -13.74
C GLU A 9 17.56 -8.32 -13.00
N SER A 10 16.80 -7.46 -13.67
CA SER A 10 16.22 -6.26 -13.05
C SER A 10 15.37 -6.65 -11.84
N PHE A 11 14.49 -7.65 -11.97
CA PHE A 11 13.65 -8.11 -10.87
C PHE A 11 14.46 -8.57 -9.64
N ARG A 12 15.61 -9.22 -9.84
CA ARG A 12 16.53 -9.62 -8.75
C ARG A 12 17.21 -8.42 -8.07
N GLU A 13 17.57 -7.39 -8.82
CA GLU A 13 18.16 -6.18 -8.26
C GLU A 13 17.16 -5.41 -7.39
N TRP A 14 15.93 -5.22 -7.87
CA TRP A 14 14.88 -4.55 -7.10
C TRP A 14 14.45 -5.34 -5.85
N SER A 15 14.37 -6.67 -5.94
CA SER A 15 14.04 -7.53 -4.81
C SER A 15 15.12 -7.59 -3.72
N SER A 16 16.36 -7.18 -4.03
CA SER A 16 17.50 -7.14 -3.10
C SER A 16 17.79 -5.75 -2.53
N LEU A 17 17.03 -4.72 -2.91
CA LEU A 17 17.16 -3.38 -2.36
C LEU A 17 17.11 -3.38 -0.82
N PRO A 18 17.98 -2.58 -0.15
CA PRO A 18 17.88 -2.39 1.29
C PRO A 18 16.49 -1.89 1.72
N ALA A 19 16.04 -2.30 2.91
CA ALA A 19 14.72 -1.93 3.40
C ALA A 19 14.50 -0.40 3.44
N ASP A 20 15.52 0.36 3.84
CA ASP A 20 15.43 1.82 3.91
C ASP A 20 15.29 2.47 2.52
N ALA A 21 16.01 1.95 1.53
CA ALA A 21 15.92 2.43 0.15
C ALA A 21 14.53 2.15 -0.43
N LEU A 22 14.01 0.94 -0.23
CA LEU A 22 12.67 0.58 -0.67
C LEU A 22 11.59 1.41 0.06
N ALA A 23 11.74 1.62 1.37
CA ALA A 23 10.85 2.48 2.14
C ALA A 23 10.87 3.92 1.62
N HIS A 24 12.04 4.44 1.25
CA HIS A 24 12.16 5.76 0.64
C HIS A 24 11.40 5.85 -0.69
N VAL A 25 11.55 4.84 -1.57
CA VAL A 25 10.83 4.77 -2.85
C VAL A 25 9.32 4.74 -2.62
N VAL A 26 8.82 3.83 -1.79
CA VAL A 26 7.38 3.67 -1.54
C VAL A 26 6.74 4.95 -1.00
N ASN A 27 7.45 5.68 -0.13
CA ASN A 27 6.90 6.87 0.51
C ASN A 27 7.14 8.18 -0.27
N SER A 28 8.16 8.24 -1.12
CA SER A 28 8.63 9.51 -1.71
C SER A 28 8.49 9.57 -3.23
N ALA A 29 8.40 8.43 -3.92
CA ALA A 29 8.38 8.40 -5.39
C ALA A 29 6.99 8.68 -6.00
N GLY A 30 6.01 9.14 -5.21
CA GLY A 30 4.65 9.40 -5.70
C GLY A 30 3.91 8.14 -6.15
N VAL A 31 4.29 6.97 -5.60
CA VAL A 31 3.68 5.68 -5.93
C VAL A 31 2.19 5.73 -5.63
N SER A 32 1.35 5.35 -6.59
CA SER A 32 -0.10 5.34 -6.37
C SER A 32 -0.45 4.32 -5.29
N GLN A 33 -1.54 4.55 -4.56
CA GLN A 33 -1.96 3.66 -3.47
C GLN A 33 -2.33 2.26 -3.97
N SER A 34 -2.75 2.15 -5.23
CA SER A 34 -2.96 0.86 -5.90
C SER A 34 -1.64 0.12 -6.14
N ASP A 35 -0.58 0.84 -6.52
CA ASP A 35 0.75 0.27 -6.73
C ASP A 35 1.42 -0.12 -5.42
N VAL A 36 1.21 0.65 -4.33
CA VAL A 36 1.67 0.27 -2.98
C VAL A 36 1.09 -1.10 -2.56
N ALA A 37 -0.16 -1.39 -2.92
CA ALA A 37 -0.74 -2.72 -2.69
C ALA A 37 -0.03 -3.79 -3.52
N ALA A 38 0.29 -3.51 -4.79
CA ALA A 38 1.01 -4.42 -5.68
C ALA A 38 2.45 -4.70 -5.19
N VAL A 39 3.17 -3.68 -4.68
CA VAL A 39 4.52 -3.80 -4.09
C VAL A 39 4.54 -4.88 -2.99
N ARG A 40 3.48 -4.98 -2.17
CA ARG A 40 3.37 -5.98 -1.09
C ARG A 40 3.18 -7.41 -1.59
N LEU A 41 2.85 -7.59 -2.87
CA LEU A 41 2.66 -8.88 -3.52
C LEU A 41 3.94 -9.38 -4.21
N VAL A 42 4.94 -8.52 -4.43
CA VAL A 42 6.18 -8.86 -5.17
C VAL A 42 6.97 -9.97 -4.48
N CYS A 43 7.36 -9.78 -3.22
CA CYS A 43 8.07 -10.78 -2.44
C CYS A 43 7.93 -10.54 -0.92
N VAL A 44 8.39 -11.49 -0.11
CA VAL A 44 8.32 -11.39 1.37
C VAL A 44 9.09 -10.18 1.89
N HIS A 45 10.25 -9.87 1.32
CA HIS A 45 11.07 -8.71 1.69
C HIS A 45 10.28 -7.41 1.49
N TRP A 46 9.75 -7.21 0.29
CA TRP A 46 8.97 -6.02 -0.06
C TRP A 46 7.71 -5.86 0.80
N ARG A 47 7.02 -6.96 1.09
CA ARG A 47 5.87 -6.97 1.99
C ARG A 47 6.24 -6.53 3.40
N ARG A 48 7.31 -7.07 3.97
CA ARG A 48 7.76 -6.74 5.33
C ARG A 48 8.18 -5.28 5.42
N THR A 49 9.00 -4.81 4.48
CA THR A 49 9.44 -3.42 4.44
C THR A 49 8.27 -2.46 4.27
N THR A 50 7.36 -2.75 3.33
CA THR A 50 6.19 -1.88 3.13
C THR A 50 5.32 -1.85 4.39
N ASN A 51 4.99 -3.00 4.99
CA ASN A 51 4.19 -3.01 6.22
C ASN A 51 4.89 -2.28 7.37
N GLY A 52 6.22 -2.40 7.47
CA GLY A 52 7.03 -1.83 8.55
C GLY A 52 7.46 -0.39 8.34
N HIS A 53 7.20 0.25 7.19
CA HIS A 53 7.68 1.61 6.91
C HIS A 53 6.71 2.49 6.12
N LEU A 54 5.51 2.00 5.79
CA LEU A 54 4.51 2.77 5.07
C LEU A 54 4.01 3.94 5.93
N LYS A 55 4.15 5.16 5.41
CA LYS A 55 3.74 6.39 6.10
C LYS A 55 2.37 6.90 5.67
N SER A 56 1.95 6.60 4.44
CA SER A 56 0.67 7.06 3.88
C SER A 56 -0.09 5.92 3.23
N LEU A 57 -1.36 5.79 3.57
CA LEU A 57 -2.26 4.77 3.05
C LEU A 57 -3.57 5.41 2.57
N ALA A 58 -4.11 4.95 1.44
CA ALA A 58 -5.50 5.26 1.04
C ALA A 58 -6.25 3.95 0.76
N PRO A 59 -6.82 3.31 1.79
CA PRO A 59 -7.50 2.03 1.60
C PRO A 59 -8.83 2.23 0.86
N ALA A 60 -9.08 1.39 -0.15
CA ALA A 60 -10.43 1.25 -0.69
C ALA A 60 -11.19 0.28 0.23
N CYS A 61 -11.99 0.83 1.15
CA CYS A 61 -12.65 0.07 2.21
C CYS A 61 -14.17 0.32 2.22
N ALA A 62 -14.95 -0.66 2.65
CA ALA A 62 -16.41 -0.54 2.71
C ALA A 62 -16.91 0.11 4.02
N SER A 63 -16.05 0.23 5.03
CA SER A 63 -16.38 0.83 6.31
C SER A 63 -15.15 1.43 7.01
N LEU A 64 -15.39 2.40 7.89
CA LEU A 64 -14.33 3.01 8.72
C LEU A 64 -13.69 1.99 9.67
N GLU A 65 -14.44 1.01 10.16
CA GLU A 65 -13.92 -0.09 10.99
C GLU A 65 -12.89 -0.90 10.22
N GLN A 66 -13.17 -1.21 8.95
CA GLN A 66 -12.23 -1.88 8.07
C GLN A 66 -10.98 -1.02 7.83
N ALA A 67 -11.13 0.30 7.66
CA ALA A 67 -9.98 1.21 7.57
C ALA A 67 -9.09 1.14 8.81
N SER A 68 -9.69 1.16 10.01
CA SER A 68 -8.98 1.07 11.28
C SER A 68 -8.18 -0.23 11.39
N LEU A 69 -8.81 -1.37 11.15
CA LEU A 69 -8.15 -2.68 11.18
C LEU A 69 -7.00 -2.78 10.17
N ILE A 70 -7.12 -2.11 9.03
CA ILE A 70 -6.05 -2.05 8.04
C ILE A 70 -4.91 -1.17 8.54
N ALA A 71 -5.22 0.00 9.10
CA ALA A 71 -4.26 0.96 9.62
C ALA A 71 -3.42 0.38 10.76
N ASP A 72 -4.02 -0.42 11.64
CA ASP A 72 -3.34 -1.09 12.77
C ASP A 72 -2.19 -2.01 12.33
N ARG A 73 -2.15 -2.43 11.07
CA ARG A 73 -1.07 -3.27 10.52
C ARG A 73 0.18 -2.48 10.14
N PHE A 74 0.13 -1.16 10.17
CA PHE A 74 1.19 -0.26 9.72
C PHE A 74 1.65 0.63 10.89
N PRO A 75 2.67 0.21 11.67
CA PRO A 75 3.06 0.91 12.90
C PRO A 75 3.62 2.33 12.69
N PHE A 76 4.06 2.66 11.47
CA PHE A 76 4.62 3.99 11.15
C PHE A 76 3.69 4.82 10.25
N LEU A 77 2.41 4.44 10.19
CA LEU A 77 1.42 5.17 9.42
C LEU A 77 1.18 6.55 10.07
N THR A 78 1.34 7.60 9.27
CA THR A 78 1.15 9.00 9.69
C THR A 78 -0.01 9.67 8.97
N ASN A 79 -0.38 9.15 7.80
CA ASN A 79 -1.48 9.64 6.99
C ASN A 79 -2.37 8.49 6.52
N CYS A 80 -3.67 8.63 6.68
CA CYS A 80 -4.67 7.69 6.19
C CYS A 80 -5.75 8.46 5.44
N ASP A 81 -5.74 8.35 4.11
CA ASP A 81 -6.69 8.99 3.21
C ASP A 81 -7.92 8.09 3.02
N LEU A 82 -9.05 8.56 3.50
CA LEU A 82 -10.32 7.83 3.49
C LEU A 82 -11.23 8.24 2.32
N THR A 83 -10.77 9.08 1.40
CA THR A 83 -11.55 9.53 0.22
C THR A 83 -12.00 8.38 -0.68
N ARG A 84 -11.27 7.25 -0.63
CA ARG A 84 -11.58 6.02 -1.37
C ARG A 84 -12.47 5.03 -0.61
N CYS A 85 -12.81 5.31 0.64
CA CYS A 85 -13.71 4.44 1.39
C CYS A 85 -15.15 4.73 1.01
N ASP A 86 -15.88 3.68 0.67
CA ASP A 86 -17.28 3.77 0.30
C ASP A 86 -18.12 3.92 1.57
N THR A 87 -18.42 5.16 1.95
CA THR A 87 -19.29 5.45 3.08
C THR A 87 -20.78 5.38 2.72
N SER A 88 -21.14 4.97 1.50
CA SER A 88 -22.54 4.88 1.08
C SER A 88 -23.35 3.89 1.91
N GLY A 89 -22.69 2.94 2.59
CA GLY A 89 -23.29 2.03 3.57
C GLY A 89 -23.82 2.69 4.85
N MET A 90 -23.53 3.96 5.14
CA MET A 90 -24.12 4.73 6.25
C MET A 90 -25.36 5.55 5.83
N SER A 91 -25.85 5.42 4.60
CA SER A 91 -27.00 6.19 4.11
C SER A 91 -28.36 5.76 4.68
N CYS A 92 -28.45 4.65 5.42
CA CYS A 92 -29.67 4.28 6.16
C CYS A 92 -29.93 5.12 7.43
N LEU A 93 -29.06 6.08 7.77
CA LEU A 93 -29.28 7.10 8.81
C LEU A 93 -29.72 8.47 8.27
N ARG A 94 -30.15 8.58 7.00
CA ARG A 94 -31.00 9.73 6.60
C ARG A 94 -32.39 9.57 7.20
N ARG A 95 -32.41 9.92 8.48
CA ARG A 95 -33.52 10.29 9.37
C ARG A 95 -34.80 10.61 8.59
N ALA A 96 -35.85 9.84 8.90
CA ALA A 96 -37.23 10.28 8.76
C ALA A 96 -37.35 11.70 9.33
N ALA A 97 -37.58 12.67 8.45
CA ALA A 97 -38.07 14.00 8.76
C ALA A 97 -39.11 14.35 7.70
#